data_AF-A0A2U2DU12-F1
#
_entry.id   AF-A0A2U2DU12-F1
#
_cell.length_a   1.000
_cell.length_b   1.000
_cell.length_c   1.000
_cell.angle_alpha   90.00
_cell.angle_beta   90.00
_cell.angle_gamma   90.00
#
_symmetry.space_group_name_H-M   'P 1'
#
loop_
_entity.id
_entity.type
_entity.pdbx_description
1 polymer ?
#
loop_
_entity_poly.entity_id
_entity_poly.type
_entity_poly.pdbx_seq_one_letter_code
_entity_poly.pdbx_strand_id
1 'polypeptide(L)'
;MGFNTAVMVLNDRLHEIRDDPNFGEKLYHAILLAGRPLHDRPYVPQVSVLPSQHADTAQVVVISANSLRVLGYGDWQDDDANLLRKIADDMGFRLVRKTRRGAAA
;
A
#
# COMPACT_ATOMS: atom_id res chain seq x y z
N MET A 1 -8.51 16.17 10.43
CA MET A 1 -8.39 15.02 9.53
C MET A 1 -6.93 14.58 9.49
N GLY A 2 -6.64 13.29 9.37
CA GLY A 2 -5.30 12.71 9.57
C GLY A 2 -4.65 12.20 8.28
N PHE A 3 -3.47 11.60 8.43
CA PHE A 3 -2.76 10.92 7.35
C PHE A 3 -2.59 9.44 7.70
N ASN A 4 -2.77 8.57 6.71
CA ASN A 4 -2.58 7.14 6.84
C ASN A 4 -1.37 6.70 6.01
N THR A 5 -0.65 5.68 6.49
CA THR A 5 0.51 5.13 5.79
C THR A 5 0.39 3.62 5.69
N ALA A 6 0.50 3.09 4.47
CA ALA A 6 0.58 1.65 4.27
C ALA A 6 2.00 1.17 4.51
N VAL A 7 2.13 0.14 5.35
CA VAL A 7 3.40 -0.52 5.69
C VAL A 7 3.25 -2.01 5.41
N MET A 8 4.17 -2.59 4.64
CA MET A 8 4.30 -4.04 4.51
C MET A 8 5.37 -4.52 5.47
N VAL A 9 5.03 -5.50 6.30
CA VAL A 9 5.95 -6.15 7.22
C VAL A 9 6.44 -7.46 6.61
N LEU A 10 7.74 -7.70 6.68
CA LEU A 10 8.36 -8.94 6.21
C LEU A 10 8.30 -9.99 7.33
N ASN A 11 7.46 -11.01 7.14
CA ASN A 11 7.17 -12.00 8.18
C ASN A 11 8.39 -12.84 8.60
N ASP A 12 9.33 -13.06 7.69
CA ASP A 12 10.60 -13.74 7.95
C ASP A 12 11.52 -12.95 8.89
N ARG A 13 11.28 -11.64 9.04
CA ARG A 13 12.08 -10.72 9.86
C ARG A 13 11.38 -10.25 11.13
N LEU A 14 10.28 -10.87 11.54
CA LEU A 14 9.57 -10.51 12.77
C LEU A 14 10.44 -10.64 14.03
N HIS A 15 11.38 -11.58 14.03
CA HIS A 15 12.33 -11.74 15.13
C HIS A 15 13.24 -10.50 15.28
N GLU A 16 13.67 -9.90 14.18
CA GLU A 16 14.46 -8.66 14.21
C GLU A 16 13.65 -7.47 14.75
N ILE A 17 12.35 -7.41 14.43
CA ILE A 17 11.46 -6.39 15.00
C ILE A 17 11.35 -6.56 16.51
N ARG A 18 11.15 -7.79 16.98
CA ARG A 18 11.07 -8.11 18.42
C ARG A 18 12.37 -7.73 19.16
N ASP A 19 13.52 -7.98 18.52
CA ASP A 19 14.83 -7.83 19.14
C ASP A 19 15.40 -6.40 18.97
N ASP A 20 14.74 -5.51 18.22
CA ASP A 20 15.14 -4.12 18.00
C ASP A 20 14.34 -3.13 18.87
N PRO A 21 14.89 -2.64 20.01
CA PRO A 21 14.19 -1.70 20.88
C PRO A 21 13.94 -0.33 20.23
N ASN A 22 14.64 -0.02 19.14
CA ASN A 22 14.51 1.25 18.42
C ASN A 22 13.65 1.12 17.15
N PHE A 23 13.00 -0.03 16.93
CA PHE A 23 12.19 -0.26 15.73
C PHE A 23 11.11 0.82 15.53
N GLY A 24 10.44 1.22 16.61
CA GLY A 24 9.40 2.26 16.57
C GLY A 24 9.92 3.60 16.03
N GLU A 25 11.09 4.05 16.46
CA GLU A 25 11.72 5.30 16.00
C GLU A 25 12.16 5.21 14.54
N LYS A 26 12.74 4.06 14.15
CA LYS A 26 13.12 3.79 12.76
C LYS A 26 11.90 3.81 11.85
N LEU A 27 10.80 3.18 12.27
CA LEU A 27 9.54 3.18 11.54
C LEU A 27 8.95 4.58 11.44
N TYR A 28 8.98 5.36 12.53
CA TYR A 28 8.53 6.76 12.53
C TYR A 28 9.29 7.59 11.48
N HIS A 29 10.62 7.53 11.47
CA HIS A 29 11.42 8.23 10.47
C HIS A 29 11.18 7.71 9.05
N ALA A 30 11.00 6.39 8.87
CA ALA A 30 10.67 5.81 7.58
C ALA A 30 9.33 6.33 7.03
N ILE A 31 8.31 6.48 7.88
CA ILE A 31 7.01 7.07 7.51
C ILE A 31 7.18 8.54 7.13
N LEU A 32 7.88 9.32 7.96
CA LEU A 32 8.07 10.76 7.73
C LEU A 32 8.83 11.07 6.43
N LEU A 33 9.73 10.16 6.02
CA LEU A 33 10.57 10.31 4.84
C LEU A 33 10.10 9.49 3.62
N ALA A 34 8.99 8.75 3.73
CA ALA A 34 8.52 7.87 2.65
C ALA A 34 8.21 8.58 1.32
N GLY A 35 7.94 9.90 1.35
CA GLY A 35 7.76 10.73 0.16
C GLY A 35 9.05 11.28 -0.48
N ARG A 36 10.21 11.14 0.19
CA ARG A 36 11.51 11.66 -0.28
C ARG A 36 12.18 10.71 -1.30
N PRO A 37 13.18 11.15 -2.06
CA PRO A 37 14.02 10.25 -2.85
C PRO A 37 14.58 9.08 -2.03
N LEU A 38 14.78 7.91 -2.65
CA LEU A 38 15.20 6.69 -1.94
C LEU A 38 16.51 6.84 -1.17
N HIS A 39 17.45 7.66 -1.66
CA HIS A 39 18.74 7.89 -1.00
C HIS A 39 18.62 8.67 0.31
N ASP A 40 17.52 9.39 0.52
CA ASP A 40 17.24 10.15 1.75
C ASP A 40 16.47 9.32 2.78
N ARG A 41 16.03 8.10 2.43
CA ARG A 41 15.19 7.29 3.30
C ARG A 41 16.03 6.43 4.23
N PRO A 42 15.72 6.39 5.54
CA PRO A 42 16.34 5.45 6.45
C PRO A 42 15.99 4.04 5.99
N TYR A 43 17.02 3.20 5.86
CA TYR A 43 16.84 1.80 5.49
C TYR A 43 16.32 1.02 6.71
N VAL A 44 15.05 0.58 6.64
CA VAL A 44 14.41 -0.26 7.65
C VAL A 44 14.11 -1.62 7.03
N PRO A 45 15.03 -2.58 7.15
CA PRO A 45 15.04 -3.74 6.29
C PRO A 45 13.94 -4.78 6.62
N GLN A 46 13.23 -4.58 7.72
CA GLN A 46 12.09 -5.41 8.15
C GLN A 46 10.76 -4.99 7.52
N VAL A 47 10.70 -3.79 6.92
CA VAL A 47 9.45 -3.24 6.36
C VAL A 47 9.66 -2.54 5.03
N SER A 48 8.57 -2.32 4.33
CA SER A 48 8.50 -1.37 3.21
C SER A 48 7.35 -0.40 3.46
N VAL A 49 7.55 0.87 3.12
CA VAL A 49 6.64 1.96 3.51
C VAL A 49 6.24 2.78 2.28
N LEU A 50 4.93 3.04 2.09
CA LEU A 50 4.44 4.00 1.10
C LEU A 50 4.46 5.43 1.65
N PRO A 51 4.53 6.44 0.76
CA PRO A 51 4.23 7.81 1.15
C PRO A 51 2.85 7.91 1.80
N SER A 52 2.79 8.62 2.94
CA SER A 52 1.54 8.92 3.65
C SER A 52 0.53 9.59 2.73
N GLN A 53 -0.74 9.21 2.86
CA GLN A 53 -1.85 9.80 2.11
C GLN A 53 -2.86 10.45 3.04
N HIS A 54 -3.56 11.46 2.54
CA HIS A 54 -4.63 12.10 3.28
C HIS A 54 -5.75 11.09 3.55
N ALA A 55 -6.39 11.17 4.72
CA ALA A 55 -7.46 10.24 5.08
C ALA A 55 -8.66 10.26 4.12
N ASP A 56 -8.83 11.35 3.37
CA ASP A 56 -9.89 11.53 2.37
C ASP A 56 -9.53 10.94 0.99
N THR A 57 -8.44 10.18 0.91
CA THR A 57 -7.97 9.55 -0.32
C THR A 57 -8.01 8.04 -0.16
N ALA A 58 -8.67 7.35 -1.10
CA ALA A 58 -8.54 5.91 -1.25
C ALA A 58 -7.29 5.59 -2.07
N GLN A 59 -6.51 4.60 -1.64
CA GLN A 59 -5.30 4.15 -2.32
C GLN A 59 -5.41 2.67 -2.64
N VAL A 60 -5.22 2.30 -3.91
CA VAL A 60 -5.09 0.89 -4.31
C VAL A 60 -3.61 0.52 -4.33
N VAL A 61 -3.24 -0.45 -3.49
CA VAL A 61 -1.86 -0.92 -3.34
C VAL A 61 -1.75 -2.35 -3.86
N VAL A 62 -0.70 -2.62 -4.63
CA VAL A 62 -0.33 -3.98 -5.05
C VAL A 62 0.85 -4.44 -4.20
N ILE A 63 0.74 -5.65 -3.65
CA ILE A 63 1.77 -6.31 -2.86
C ILE A 63 2.22 -7.57 -3.62
N SER A 64 3.52 -7.73 -3.86
CA SER A 64 4.09 -8.88 -4.57
C SER A 64 5.57 -9.06 -4.24
N ALA A 65 6.04 -10.29 -4.05
CA ALA A 65 7.46 -10.66 -3.92
C ALA A 65 8.28 -9.72 -3.00
N ASN A 66 7.76 -9.42 -1.81
CA ASN A 66 8.36 -8.50 -0.84
C ASN A 66 8.49 -7.05 -1.32
N SER A 67 7.69 -6.67 -2.30
CA SER A 67 7.54 -5.29 -2.75
C SER A 67 6.09 -4.85 -2.58
N LEU A 68 5.93 -3.55 -2.44
CA LEU A 68 4.62 -2.92 -2.44
C LEU A 68 4.71 -1.67 -3.30
N ARG A 69 3.63 -1.36 -4.01
CA ARG A 69 3.54 -0.13 -4.82
C ARG A 69 2.11 0.35 -4.93
N VAL A 70 1.96 1.64 -5.18
CA VAL A 70 0.66 2.23 -5.50
C VAL A 70 0.28 1.88 -6.93
N LEU A 71 -0.97 1.47 -7.12
CA LEU A 71 -1.58 1.28 -8.44
C LEU A 71 -2.35 2.52 -8.89
N GLY A 72 -3.06 3.17 -7.96
CA GLY A 72 -3.80 4.40 -8.23
C GLY A 72 -4.52 4.95 -6.99
N TYR A 73 -5.25 6.03 -7.19
CA TYR A 73 -5.91 6.81 -6.15
C TYR A 73 -7.37 7.12 -6.50
N GLY A 74 -8.20 7.29 -5.46
CA GLY A 74 -9.61 7.69 -5.56
C GLY A 74 -10.02 8.56 -4.38
N ASP A 75 -11.30 8.95 -4.38
CA ASP A 75 -11.92 9.56 -3.21
C ASP A 75 -12.23 8.49 -2.16
N TRP A 76 -12.19 8.84 -0.88
CA TRP A 76 -12.56 7.91 0.21
C TRP A 76 -14.02 7.44 0.13
N GLN A 77 -14.88 8.16 -0.60
CA GLN A 77 -16.28 7.79 -0.84
C GLN A 77 -16.47 6.90 -2.07
N ASP A 78 -15.44 6.68 -2.88
CA ASP A 78 -15.54 5.83 -4.07
C ASP A 78 -15.79 4.38 -3.64
N ASP A 79 -16.79 3.73 -4.24
CA ASP A 79 -16.94 2.27 -4.16
C ASP A 79 -15.71 1.57 -4.77
N ASP A 80 -15.27 0.49 -4.14
CA ASP A 80 -14.12 -0.31 -4.57
C ASP A 80 -14.17 -0.68 -6.06
N ALA A 81 -15.35 -1.06 -6.59
CA ALA A 81 -15.48 -1.48 -7.98
C ALA A 81 -15.31 -0.31 -8.97
N ASN A 82 -15.83 0.87 -8.63
CA ASN A 82 -15.64 2.09 -9.40
C ASN A 82 -14.19 2.56 -9.38
N LEU A 83 -13.54 2.52 -8.22
CA LEU A 83 -12.12 2.86 -8.09
C LEU A 83 -11.25 1.93 -8.95
N LEU A 84 -11.47 0.62 -8.87
CA LEU A 84 -10.75 -0.35 -9.69
C LEU A 84 -11.00 -0.15 -11.19
N ARG A 85 -12.22 0.22 -11.58
CA ARG A 85 -12.54 0.52 -12.98
C ARG A 85 -11.78 1.74 -13.46
N LYS A 86 -11.81 2.84 -12.71
CA LYS A 86 -11.08 4.07 -13.02
C LYS A 86 -9.59 3.80 -13.19
N ILE A 87 -8.98 3.08 -12.25
CA ILE A 87 -7.55 2.71 -12.31
C ILE A 87 -7.26 1.82 -13.53
N ALA A 88 -8.14 0.87 -13.85
CA ALA A 88 -7.97 0.03 -15.04
C ALA A 88 -8.03 0.87 -16.32
N ASP A 89 -9.00 1.78 -16.43
CA ASP A 89 -9.19 2.66 -17.58
C ASP A 89 -7.97 3.60 -17.75
N ASP A 90 -7.47 4.20 -16.67
CA ASP A 90 -6.27 5.06 -16.65
C ASP A 90 -5.01 4.31 -17.14
N MET A 91 -4.94 3.01 -16.89
CA MET A 91 -3.85 2.14 -17.33
C MET A 91 -4.05 1.56 -18.74
N GLY A 92 -5.17 1.86 -19.41
CA GLY A 92 -5.50 1.33 -20.74
C GLY A 92 -6.00 -0.13 -20.73
N PHE A 93 -6.50 -0.62 -19.59
CA PHE A 93 -7.09 -1.94 -19.44
C PHE A 93 -8.62 -1.86 -19.31
N ARG A 94 -9.30 -2.99 -19.53
CA ARG A 94 -10.74 -3.13 -19.29
C ARG A 94 -11.00 -4.06 -18.12
N LEU A 95 -11.70 -3.56 -17.10
CA LEU A 95 -12.18 -4.40 -16.00
C LEU A 95 -13.42 -5.21 -16.43
N VAL A 96 -13.30 -6.54 -16.39
CA VAL A 96 -14.40 -7.47 -16.72
C VAL A 96 -14.82 -8.22 -15.46
N ARG A 97 -16.10 -8.12 -15.11
CA ARG A 97 -16.67 -8.91 -14.02
C ARG A 97 -16.69 -10.37 -14.43
N LYS A 98 -16.12 -11.25 -13.59
CA LYS A 98 -16.23 -12.70 -13.81
C LYS A 98 -17.68 -13.12 -13.63
N THR A 99 -18.27 -13.77 -14.64
CA THR A 99 -19.49 -14.54 -14.50
C THR A 99 -19.20 -15.70 -13.55
N ARG A 100 -19.98 -15.86 -12.47
CA ARG A 100 -19.84 -17.05 -11.60
C ARG A 100 -20.11 -18.29 -12.46
N ARG A 101 -19.12 -19.15 -12.62
CA ARG A 101 -19.28 -20.44 -13.29
C ARG A 101 -20.03 -21.35 -12.31
N GLY A 102 -21.30 -21.64 -12.60
CA GLY A 102 -22.12 -22.58 -11.82
C GLY A 102 -23.09 -21.95 -10.82
N ALA A 103 -24.16 -21.34 -11.35
CA ALA A 103 -25.50 -21.50 -10.77
C ALA A 103 -26.40 -22.06 -11.88
N ALA A 104 -25.97 -23.19 -12.46
CA ALA A 104 -26.87 -24.04 -13.22
C ALA A 104 -27.66 -24.82 -12.16
N ALA A 105 -28.96 -24.56 -12.10
CA ALA A 105 -29.93 -25.28 -11.28
C ALA A 105 -30.08 -26.73 -11.75
#